data_AF-A0A1V5RM40-F1
#
_entry.id   AF-A0A1V5RM40-F1
#
_cell.length_a   1.000
_cell.length_b   1.000
_cell.length_c   1.000
_cell.angle_alpha   90.00
_cell.angle_beta   90.00
_cell.angle_gamma   90.00
#
_symmetry.space_group_name_H-M   'P 1'
#
loop_
_entity.id
_entity.type
_entity.pdbx_description
1 polymer ?
#
loop_
_entity_poly.entity_id
_entity_poly.type
_entity_poly.pdbx_seq_one_letter_code
_entity_poly.pdbx_strand_id
1 'polypeptide(L)'
;MRRVLSAVIAIALLLGLGTLAVLALPGAGAPMTASPVAAAPLAVEPDAPAGTNKVNVIAMPLDATQQFIGAGVAFDADGLATIVGAGVQQVLTWDAVLGGYRTWYPIDEEGENFPLSVGGVYRLVLDSNAGSVVSFVGDVPPEGSISFSLARPTGAGCLVNDISLPLDRADIISANQLALSVGNVSQVLEWIPANQGYKTWYPQDQEGEDFPIKIGYPYRFCLLSGGNSTWP
;
A
#
# COMPACT_ATOMS: atom_id res chain seq x y z
N MET A 1 -74.95 0.21 6.86
CA MET A 1 -75.71 0.88 5.79
C MET A 1 -75.03 2.23 5.56
N ARG A 2 -74.15 2.37 4.56
CA ARG A 2 -74.47 2.83 3.19
C ARG A 2 -75.24 4.17 3.20
N ARG A 3 -74.58 5.28 2.84
CA ARG A 3 -74.73 6.03 1.55
C ARG A 3 -74.06 7.43 1.64
N VAL A 4 -73.02 7.74 0.85
CA VAL A 4 -72.99 8.35 -0.52
C VAL A 4 -72.90 9.89 -0.43
N LEU A 5 -71.77 10.56 -0.70
CA LEU A 5 -71.18 11.01 -2.00
C LEU A 5 -72.03 12.03 -2.80
N SER A 6 -71.51 13.24 -3.04
CA SER A 6 -71.59 14.06 -4.29
C SER A 6 -70.97 15.46 -4.01
N ALA A 7 -69.91 15.97 -4.66
CA ALA A 7 -69.54 16.14 -6.08
C ALA A 7 -70.08 17.45 -6.72
N VAL A 8 -69.23 18.49 -6.82
CA VAL A 8 -69.20 19.57 -7.85
C VAL A 8 -67.77 20.17 -7.80
N ILE A 9 -66.81 19.82 -8.66
CA ILE A 9 -66.56 20.22 -10.07
C ILE A 9 -66.42 21.74 -10.28
N ALA A 10 -65.18 22.20 -10.40
CA ALA A 10 -64.79 23.26 -11.33
C ALA A 10 -63.38 22.95 -11.87
N ILE A 11 -63.36 22.45 -13.11
CA ILE A 11 -62.21 22.25 -13.99
C ILE A 11 -62.12 23.48 -14.91
N ALA A 12 -60.89 23.82 -15.33
CA ALA A 12 -60.45 24.77 -16.38
C ALA A 12 -59.75 26.02 -15.80
N LEU A 13 -58.57 26.46 -16.23
CA LEU A 13 -57.82 26.32 -17.49
C LEU A 13 -56.34 26.71 -17.11
N LEU A 14 -55.35 25.81 -17.21
CA LEU A 14 -54.38 25.65 -18.31
C LEU A 14 -53.16 26.61 -18.34
N LEU A 15 -51.99 25.96 -18.40
CA LEU A 15 -50.75 26.30 -19.14
C LEU A 15 -49.61 27.02 -18.40
N GLY A 16 -48.63 26.19 -18.04
CA GLY A 16 -47.26 26.55 -17.68
C GLY A 16 -46.52 25.29 -17.20
N LEU A 17 -46.41 24.23 -18.02
CA LEU A 17 -45.15 23.85 -18.66
C LEU A 17 -43.99 23.81 -17.66
N GLY A 18 -43.79 22.68 -16.98
CA GLY A 18 -42.64 21.79 -17.23
C GLY A 18 -41.61 21.98 -16.11
N THR A 19 -41.08 20.99 -15.41
CA THR A 19 -40.86 19.57 -15.66
C THR A 19 -40.83 18.86 -14.30
N LEU A 20 -41.41 17.67 -14.20
CA LEU A 20 -41.12 16.76 -13.09
C LEU A 20 -39.64 16.39 -13.17
N ALA A 21 -38.83 16.79 -12.19
CA ALA A 21 -37.54 16.18 -11.95
C ALA A 21 -37.80 14.75 -11.45
N VAL A 22 -37.80 13.81 -12.38
CA VAL A 22 -37.57 12.38 -12.09
C VAL A 22 -36.23 12.33 -11.36
N LEU A 23 -36.22 11.95 -10.08
CA LEU A 23 -35.01 11.46 -9.45
C LEU A 23 -34.59 10.20 -10.22
N ALA A 24 -33.69 10.38 -11.18
CA ALA A 24 -32.95 9.29 -11.76
C ALA A 24 -32.14 8.66 -10.63
N LEU A 25 -32.50 7.44 -10.24
CA LEU A 25 -31.54 6.53 -9.61
C LEU A 25 -30.31 6.48 -10.52
N PRO A 26 -29.08 6.70 -10.01
CA PRO A 26 -27.90 6.52 -10.84
C PRO A 26 -27.90 5.08 -11.36
N GLY A 27 -27.98 4.95 -12.68
CA GLY A 27 -27.87 3.67 -13.35
C GLY A 27 -26.53 3.01 -13.01
N ALA A 28 -26.53 1.69 -12.94
CA ALA A 28 -25.39 0.82 -12.62
C ALA A 28 -24.27 0.83 -13.69
N GLY A 29 -23.90 2.01 -14.19
CA GLY A 29 -22.91 2.18 -15.25
C GLY A 29 -22.24 3.55 -15.25
N ALA A 30 -22.39 4.36 -14.20
CA ALA A 30 -21.49 5.51 -14.01
C ALA A 30 -20.09 4.94 -13.66
N PRO A 31 -19.02 5.30 -14.40
CA PRO A 31 -17.67 4.97 -13.97
C PRO A 31 -17.51 5.57 -12.58
N MET A 32 -17.22 4.73 -11.60
CA MET A 32 -16.79 5.23 -10.29
C MET A 32 -15.52 6.01 -10.56
N THR A 33 -15.63 7.33 -10.63
CA THR A 33 -14.46 8.20 -10.55
C THR A 33 -13.84 7.88 -9.21
N ALA A 34 -12.72 7.16 -9.23
CA ALA A 34 -11.97 6.83 -8.04
C ALA A 34 -11.82 8.11 -7.22
N SER A 35 -12.44 8.15 -6.04
CA SER A 35 -12.07 9.17 -5.07
C SER A 35 -10.57 9.04 -4.85
N PRO A 36 -9.81 10.14 -4.76
CA PRO A 36 -8.40 10.06 -4.43
C PRO A 36 -8.32 9.49 -3.01
N VAL A 37 -8.13 8.18 -2.89
CA VAL A 37 -7.62 7.57 -1.69
C VAL A 37 -6.18 8.04 -1.65
N ALA A 38 -5.97 9.22 -1.05
CA ALA A 38 -4.63 9.73 -0.85
C ALA A 38 -3.86 8.66 -0.09
N ALA A 39 -2.82 8.10 -0.72
CA ALA A 39 -1.85 7.29 -0.01
C ALA A 39 -1.41 8.11 1.20
N ALA A 40 -1.59 7.56 2.41
CA ALA A 40 -1.21 8.26 3.62
C ALA A 40 0.28 8.63 3.49
N PRO A 41 0.68 9.88 3.80
CA PRO A 41 2.07 10.28 3.70
C PRO A 41 2.91 9.25 4.46
N LEU A 42 3.88 8.65 3.76
CA LEU A 42 4.85 7.75 4.38
C LEU A 42 5.65 8.59 5.36
N ALA A 43 5.32 8.47 6.64
CA ALA A 43 6.15 9.03 7.69
C ALA A 43 7.36 8.10 7.82
N VAL A 44 8.44 8.40 7.10
CA VAL A 44 9.79 8.04 7.53
C VAL A 44 9.92 8.67 8.91
N GLU A 45 9.99 7.87 9.97
CA GLU A 45 10.23 8.39 11.31
C GLU A 45 11.74 8.64 11.42
N PRO A 46 12.19 9.90 11.51
CA PRO A 46 13.58 10.25 11.65
C PRO A 46 13.92 10.38 13.14
N ASP A 47 15.13 10.83 13.43
CA ASP A 47 15.78 10.83 14.74
C ASP A 47 16.44 9.50 15.03
N ALA A 48 17.28 9.00 14.10
CA ALA A 48 18.43 8.23 14.54
C ALA A 48 19.24 9.12 15.50
N PRO A 49 19.43 8.73 16.78
CA PRO A 49 20.33 9.45 17.67
C PRO A 49 21.69 9.68 17.00
N ALA A 50 22.34 10.81 17.30
CA ALA A 50 23.67 11.12 16.77
C ALA A 50 24.63 9.93 16.91
N GLY A 51 25.25 9.52 15.80
CA GLY A 51 26.19 8.39 15.76
C GLY A 51 25.57 6.99 15.74
N THR A 52 24.26 6.89 15.49
CA THR A 52 23.58 5.60 15.28
C THR A 52 22.87 5.57 13.95
N ASN A 53 22.68 4.35 13.42
CA ASN A 53 21.88 4.12 12.23
C ASN A 53 20.50 3.61 12.64
N LYS A 54 19.45 4.05 11.94
CA LYS A 54 18.09 3.50 12.03
C LYS A 54 17.65 2.91 10.71
N VAL A 55 16.86 1.84 10.79
CA VAL A 55 16.20 1.25 9.64
C VAL A 55 14.79 1.83 9.53
N ASN A 56 14.48 2.34 8.35
CA ASN A 56 13.13 2.65 7.91
C ASN A 56 12.72 1.74 6.77
N VAL A 57 11.45 1.37 6.72
CA VAL A 57 10.89 0.51 5.67
C VAL A 57 9.80 1.29 4.97
N ILE A 58 9.91 1.38 3.65
CA ILE A 58 9.00 2.12 2.79
C ILE A 58 8.45 1.21 1.69
N ALA A 59 7.28 1.57 1.17
CA ALA A 59 6.80 1.07 -0.10
C ALA A 59 6.97 2.15 -1.18
N MET A 60 7.35 1.75 -2.38
CA MET A 60 7.46 2.67 -3.51
C MET A 60 6.07 3.05 -4.03
N PRO A 61 5.71 4.34 -4.12
CA PRO A 61 4.42 4.74 -4.66
C PRO A 61 4.39 4.52 -6.18
N LEU A 62 3.23 4.76 -6.77
CA LEU A 62 3.02 4.59 -8.21
C LEU A 62 3.58 5.67 -9.10
N ASP A 63 3.54 6.90 -8.62
CA ASP A 63 4.07 8.04 -9.34
C ASP A 63 5.57 8.24 -9.08
N ALA A 64 6.21 7.34 -8.31
CA ALA A 64 7.64 7.43 -7.99
C ALA A 64 8.46 7.60 -9.26
N THR A 65 8.14 6.86 -10.32
CA THR A 65 8.87 6.97 -11.59
C THR A 65 8.84 8.39 -12.15
N GLN A 66 7.71 9.11 -12.03
CA GLN A 66 7.62 10.51 -12.47
C GLN A 66 8.41 11.45 -11.56
N GLN A 67 8.42 11.19 -10.25
CA GLN A 67 9.23 11.97 -9.30
C GLN A 67 10.73 11.82 -9.60
N PHE A 68 11.18 10.61 -9.92
CA PHE A 68 12.55 10.32 -10.30
C PHE A 68 12.92 10.98 -11.63
N ILE A 69 12.05 10.91 -12.64
CA ILE A 69 12.21 11.64 -13.91
C ILE A 69 12.32 13.15 -13.66
N GLY A 70 11.43 13.71 -12.84
CA GLY A 70 11.41 15.13 -12.50
C GLY A 70 12.67 15.60 -11.76
N ALA A 71 13.28 14.72 -10.95
CA ALA A 71 14.55 14.96 -10.27
C ALA A 71 15.78 14.65 -11.15
N GLY A 72 15.59 14.07 -12.33
CA GLY A 72 16.68 13.70 -13.24
C GLY A 72 17.52 12.51 -12.79
N VAL A 73 16.94 11.59 -12.02
CA VAL A 73 17.62 10.40 -11.48
C VAL A 73 17.04 9.10 -12.03
N ALA A 74 17.83 8.03 -12.04
CA ALA A 74 17.40 6.71 -12.50
C ALA A 74 16.48 6.02 -11.47
N PHE A 75 15.50 5.24 -11.93
CA PHE A 75 14.58 4.50 -11.06
C PHE A 75 15.22 3.23 -10.48
N ASP A 76 16.28 3.42 -9.69
CA ASP A 76 17.13 2.40 -9.08
C ASP A 76 17.51 2.77 -7.63
N ALA A 77 18.26 1.89 -6.95
CA ALA A 77 18.62 2.07 -5.55
C ALA A 77 19.41 3.38 -5.30
N ASP A 78 20.26 3.77 -6.25
CA ASP A 78 21.03 5.01 -6.17
C ASP A 78 20.16 6.26 -6.34
N GLY A 79 19.23 6.23 -7.31
CA GLY A 79 18.23 7.28 -7.46
C GLY A 79 17.34 7.40 -6.23
N LEU A 80 16.97 6.29 -5.58
CA LEU A 80 16.21 6.33 -4.33
C LEU A 80 17.00 7.02 -3.22
N ALA A 81 18.29 6.67 -3.05
CA ALA A 81 19.15 7.36 -2.09
C ALA A 81 19.22 8.87 -2.38
N THR A 82 19.31 9.24 -3.65
CA THR A 82 19.34 10.65 -4.07
C THR A 82 18.04 11.39 -3.77
N ILE A 83 16.88 10.77 -4.04
CA ILE A 83 15.56 11.35 -3.75
C ILE A 83 15.33 11.52 -2.25
N VAL A 84 15.73 10.53 -1.44
CA VAL A 84 15.65 10.60 0.02
C VAL A 84 16.59 11.68 0.56
N GLY A 85 17.75 11.84 -0.07
CA GLY A 85 18.71 12.89 0.20
C GLY A 85 19.83 12.47 1.16
N ALA A 86 20.40 13.44 1.87
CA ALA A 86 21.52 13.21 2.77
C ALA A 86 21.17 12.20 3.87
N GLY A 87 22.18 11.47 4.34
CA GLY A 87 22.06 10.55 5.48
C GLY A 87 21.61 9.13 5.15
N VAL A 88 21.38 8.80 3.87
CA VAL A 88 21.17 7.41 3.44
C VAL A 88 22.51 6.68 3.42
N GLN A 89 22.68 5.73 4.33
CA GLN A 89 23.86 4.87 4.44
C GLN A 89 23.72 3.61 3.59
N GLN A 90 22.50 3.10 3.44
CA GLN A 90 22.24 1.87 2.70
C GLN A 90 20.80 1.80 2.20
N VAL A 91 20.62 1.24 1.00
CA VAL A 91 19.32 0.88 0.44
C VAL A 91 19.26 -0.65 0.28
N LEU A 92 18.20 -1.28 0.79
CA LEU A 92 18.02 -2.73 0.73
C LEU A 92 16.65 -3.10 0.17
N THR A 93 16.60 -4.23 -0.54
CA THR A 93 15.34 -4.91 -0.88
C THR A 93 15.47 -6.41 -0.67
N TRP A 94 14.39 -7.06 -0.24
CA TRP A 94 14.38 -8.49 0.05
C TRP A 94 14.13 -9.30 -1.22
N ASP A 95 15.03 -10.23 -1.54
CA ASP A 95 14.84 -11.23 -2.59
C ASP A 95 14.32 -12.52 -1.95
N ALA A 96 13.02 -12.76 -2.13
CA ALA A 96 12.34 -13.91 -1.55
C ALA A 96 12.77 -15.25 -2.16
N VAL A 97 13.33 -15.25 -3.38
CA VAL A 97 13.80 -16.46 -4.07
C VAL A 97 15.18 -16.84 -3.55
N LEU A 98 16.07 -15.86 -3.37
CA LEU A 98 17.40 -16.08 -2.83
C LEU A 98 17.43 -16.17 -1.30
N GLY A 99 16.40 -15.65 -0.61
CA GLY A 99 16.31 -15.63 0.84
C GLY A 99 17.30 -14.64 1.47
N GLY A 100 17.54 -13.50 0.83
CA GLY A 100 18.52 -12.51 1.28
C GLY A 100 18.21 -11.10 0.81
N TYR A 101 18.91 -10.12 1.37
CA TYR A 101 18.81 -8.74 0.89
C TYR A 101 19.77 -8.50 -0.28
N ARG A 102 19.28 -7.81 -1.29
CA ARG A 102 20.13 -7.02 -2.19
C ARG A 102 20.43 -5.70 -1.51
N THR A 103 21.66 -5.22 -1.64
CA THR A 103 22.15 -4.06 -0.89
C THR A 103 22.92 -3.11 -1.78
N TRP A 104 22.66 -1.82 -1.63
CA TRP A 104 23.41 -0.73 -2.24
C TRP A 104 23.90 0.24 -1.16
N TYR A 105 25.18 0.62 -1.25
CA TYR A 105 25.81 1.61 -0.38
C TYR A 105 26.12 2.86 -1.22
N PRO A 106 25.26 3.90 -1.21
CA PRO A 106 25.36 5.01 -2.15
C PRO A 106 26.58 5.93 -1.93
N ILE A 107 27.15 5.94 -0.71
CA ILE A 107 28.31 6.78 -0.40
C ILE A 107 29.61 6.17 -0.95
N ASP A 108 29.73 4.85 -0.82
CA ASP A 108 30.92 4.11 -1.23
C ASP A 108 30.80 3.55 -2.66
N GLU A 109 29.61 3.68 -3.28
CA GLU A 109 29.23 3.08 -4.57
C GLU A 109 29.44 1.54 -4.58
N GLU A 110 29.20 0.90 -3.44
CA GLU A 110 29.40 -0.54 -3.26
C GLU A 110 28.09 -1.34 -3.26
N GLY A 111 28.16 -2.59 -3.72
CA GLY A 111 27.03 -3.52 -3.75
C GLY A 111 26.34 -3.60 -5.12
N GLU A 112 25.04 -3.90 -5.11
CA GLU A 112 24.21 -4.02 -6.32
C GLU A 112 23.28 -2.80 -6.40
N ASN A 113 23.52 -1.91 -7.36
CA ASN A 113 22.52 -0.89 -7.71
C ASN A 113 21.38 -1.56 -8.49
N PHE A 114 20.34 -1.99 -7.76
CA PHE A 114 19.21 -2.71 -8.31
C PHE A 114 18.11 -1.77 -8.80
N PRO A 115 17.36 -2.14 -9.86
CA PRO A 115 16.20 -1.37 -10.31
C PRO A 115 15.10 -1.39 -9.24
N LEU A 116 14.36 -0.28 -9.14
CA LEU A 116 13.17 -0.22 -8.31
C LEU A 116 11.94 -0.70 -9.07
N SER A 117 10.93 -1.09 -8.32
CA SER A 117 9.60 -1.45 -8.79
C SER A 117 8.58 -0.65 -8.00
N VAL A 118 7.57 -0.14 -8.71
CA VAL A 118 6.37 0.43 -8.07
C VAL A 118 5.71 -0.62 -7.17
N GLY A 119 5.28 -0.21 -5.97
CA GLY A 119 4.75 -1.10 -4.94
C GLY A 119 5.83 -1.96 -4.25
N GLY A 120 7.08 -1.92 -4.72
CA GLY A 120 8.20 -2.61 -4.11
C GLY A 120 8.49 -2.09 -2.71
N VAL A 121 8.94 -2.98 -1.83
CA VAL A 121 9.31 -2.63 -0.46
C VAL A 121 10.82 -2.47 -0.36
N TYR A 122 11.24 -1.34 0.24
CA TYR A 122 12.63 -0.97 0.39
C TYR A 122 12.93 -0.60 1.84
N ARG A 123 14.15 -0.92 2.27
CA ARG A 123 14.67 -0.55 3.58
C ARG A 123 15.77 0.47 3.39
N LEU A 124 15.74 1.50 4.21
CA LEU A 124 16.72 2.57 4.22
C LEU A 124 17.42 2.52 5.57
N VAL A 125 18.73 2.36 5.55
CA VAL A 125 19.57 2.60 6.73
C VAL A 125 19.95 4.07 6.70
N LEU A 126 19.53 4.78 7.72
CA LEU A 126 19.61 6.23 7.83
C LEU A 126 20.49 6.60 9.02
N ASP A 127 21.40 7.56 8.84
CA ASP A 127 22.17 8.16 9.92
C ASP A 127 21.44 9.37 10.54
N SER A 128 22.11 10.07 11.46
CA SER A 128 21.57 11.25 12.13
C SER A 128 21.43 12.50 11.25
N ASN A 129 21.92 12.49 10.02
CA ASN A 129 21.77 13.56 9.04
C ASN A 129 20.57 13.34 8.11
N ALA A 130 19.89 12.19 8.23
CA ALA A 130 18.75 11.86 7.39
C ALA A 130 17.57 12.81 7.62
N GLY A 131 16.99 13.29 6.52
CA GLY A 131 15.84 14.17 6.52
C GLY A 131 14.62 13.55 7.19
N SER A 132 13.74 14.40 7.73
CA SER A 132 12.70 13.98 8.66
C SER A 132 11.48 13.29 8.04
N VAL A 133 11.32 13.37 6.71
CA VAL A 133 10.13 12.87 6.02
C VAL A 133 10.52 12.55 4.58
N VAL A 134 10.24 11.33 4.12
CA VAL A 134 10.15 11.00 2.69
C VAL A 134 8.70 10.62 2.43
N SER A 135 7.90 11.60 2.04
CA SER A 135 6.50 11.38 1.71
C SER A 135 6.35 11.23 0.22
N PHE A 136 6.11 10.00 -0.19
CA PHE A 136 5.71 9.63 -1.53
C PHE A 136 4.18 9.71 -1.62
N VAL A 137 3.64 10.73 -2.31
CA VAL A 137 2.19 10.85 -2.56
C VAL A 137 1.96 10.72 -4.05
N GLY A 138 1.09 9.80 -4.47
CA GLY A 138 0.79 9.54 -5.87
C GLY A 138 -0.65 9.09 -6.12
N ASP A 139 -1.01 8.95 -7.40
CA ASP A 139 -2.33 8.50 -7.85
C ASP A 139 -2.59 7.02 -7.52
N VAL A 140 -3.88 6.65 -7.45
CA VAL A 140 -4.35 5.26 -7.29
C VAL A 140 -4.29 4.54 -8.65
N PRO A 141 -3.68 3.33 -8.76
CA PRO A 141 -3.71 2.58 -10.01
C PRO A 141 -5.14 2.15 -10.36
N PRO A 142 -5.43 1.83 -11.63
CA PRO A 142 -6.59 1.02 -11.95
C PRO A 142 -6.59 -0.29 -11.14
N GLU A 143 -7.77 -0.71 -10.69
CA GLU A 143 -7.96 -1.98 -9.99
C GLU A 143 -7.30 -3.14 -10.75
N GLY A 144 -6.53 -3.96 -10.02
CA GLY A 144 -5.83 -5.12 -10.58
C GLY A 144 -4.56 -4.83 -11.41
N SER A 145 -4.09 -3.58 -11.47
CA SER A 145 -2.87 -3.25 -12.24
C SER A 145 -1.56 -3.47 -11.49
N ILE A 146 -1.60 -3.70 -10.17
CA ILE A 146 -0.45 -4.14 -9.38
C ILE A 146 -0.68 -5.58 -8.93
N SER A 147 0.30 -6.44 -9.20
CA SER A 147 0.39 -7.76 -8.59
C SER A 147 1.82 -8.08 -8.19
N PHE A 148 1.95 -8.82 -7.09
CA PHE A 148 3.21 -9.26 -6.52
C PHE A 148 3.36 -10.76 -6.76
N SER A 149 4.52 -11.15 -7.27
CA SER A 149 4.90 -12.56 -7.29
C SER A 149 5.30 -12.97 -5.88
N LEU A 150 4.67 -14.04 -5.37
CA LEU A 150 4.89 -14.54 -4.02
C LEU A 150 5.75 -15.80 -4.07
N ALA A 151 6.88 -15.77 -3.36
CA ALA A 151 7.71 -16.95 -3.15
C ALA A 151 7.07 -17.83 -2.07
N ARG A 152 6.93 -19.13 -2.37
CA ARG A 152 6.42 -20.13 -1.43
C ARG A 152 7.32 -21.36 -1.41
N PRO A 153 7.51 -22.01 -0.25
CA PRO A 153 8.29 -23.23 -0.19
C PRO A 153 7.53 -24.39 -0.86
N THR A 154 8.28 -25.36 -1.38
CA THR A 154 7.72 -26.62 -1.92
C THR A 154 7.42 -27.66 -0.84
N GLY A 155 7.84 -27.42 0.41
CA GLY A 155 7.72 -28.34 1.53
C GLY A 155 7.42 -27.64 2.86
N ALA A 156 8.03 -28.14 3.94
CA ALA A 156 7.91 -27.55 5.26
C ALA A 156 8.63 -26.20 5.37
N GLY A 157 8.22 -25.38 6.34
CA GLY A 157 8.76 -24.04 6.57
C GLY A 157 7.97 -22.95 5.85
N CYS A 158 8.56 -21.77 5.77
CA CYS A 158 7.99 -20.64 5.07
C CYS A 158 9.06 -19.88 4.28
N LEU A 159 8.62 -19.11 3.27
CA LEU A 159 9.46 -18.13 2.61
C LEU A 159 9.00 -16.72 2.96
N VAL A 160 9.99 -15.86 3.24
CA VAL A 160 9.73 -14.47 3.61
C VAL A 160 9.44 -13.67 2.35
N ASN A 161 8.39 -12.86 2.38
CA ASN A 161 8.02 -11.95 1.31
C ASN A 161 7.77 -10.57 1.90
N ASP A 162 8.17 -9.52 1.19
CA ASP A 162 7.82 -8.13 1.50
C ASP A 162 6.90 -7.61 0.40
N ILE A 163 5.69 -7.15 0.75
CA ILE A 163 4.74 -6.55 -0.21
C ILE A 163 4.19 -5.25 0.36
N SER A 164 3.71 -4.37 -0.50
CA SER A 164 2.90 -3.23 -0.07
C SER A 164 1.41 -3.54 -0.24
N LEU A 165 0.56 -3.00 0.63
CA LEU A 165 -0.89 -3.14 0.45
C LEU A 165 -1.33 -2.29 -0.76
N PRO A 166 -1.89 -2.89 -1.83
CA PRO A 166 -2.36 -2.17 -2.99
C PRO A 166 -3.45 -1.14 -2.64
N LEU A 167 -3.51 -0.04 -3.40
CA LEU A 167 -4.46 1.05 -3.16
C LEU A 167 -5.92 0.70 -3.45
N ASP A 168 -6.16 -0.32 -4.28
CA ASP A 168 -7.48 -0.87 -4.58
C ASP A 168 -7.99 -1.86 -3.52
N ARG A 169 -7.16 -2.21 -2.52
CA ARG A 169 -7.51 -3.17 -1.45
C ARG A 169 -7.90 -2.49 -0.14
N ALA A 170 -8.69 -1.42 -0.23
CA ALA A 170 -9.23 -0.69 0.93
C ALA A 170 -10.20 -1.53 1.79
N ASP A 171 -10.66 -2.68 1.28
CA ASP A 171 -11.46 -3.67 1.99
C ASP A 171 -10.66 -4.39 3.09
N ILE A 172 -9.33 -4.45 2.97
CA ILE A 172 -8.47 -5.09 3.95
C ILE A 172 -8.03 -4.04 4.99
N ILE A 173 -8.48 -4.21 6.23
CA ILE A 173 -8.27 -3.24 7.32
C ILE A 173 -7.53 -3.81 8.54
N SER A 174 -7.21 -5.10 8.53
CA SER A 174 -6.52 -5.81 9.62
C SER A 174 -5.49 -6.83 9.12
N ALA A 175 -4.50 -7.15 9.96
CA ALA A 175 -3.47 -8.15 9.65
C ALA A 175 -4.08 -9.53 9.37
N ASN A 176 -5.15 -9.89 10.10
CA ASN A 176 -5.87 -11.13 9.88
C ASN A 176 -6.58 -11.18 8.52
N GLN A 177 -7.25 -10.09 8.11
CA GLN A 177 -7.86 -10.03 6.77
C GLN A 177 -6.80 -10.08 5.66
N LEU A 178 -5.65 -9.45 5.87
CA LEU A 178 -4.54 -9.51 4.93
C LEU A 178 -4.01 -10.93 4.77
N ALA A 179 -3.79 -11.63 5.89
CA ALA A 179 -3.38 -13.03 5.90
C ALA A 179 -4.38 -13.92 5.17
N LEU A 180 -5.68 -13.73 5.40
CA LEU A 180 -6.74 -14.48 4.72
C LEU A 180 -6.76 -14.19 3.21
N SER A 181 -6.56 -12.93 2.80
CA SER A 181 -6.55 -12.56 1.38
C SER A 181 -5.35 -13.13 0.63
N VAL A 182 -4.18 -13.19 1.26
CA VAL A 182 -2.95 -13.75 0.66
C VAL A 182 -3.00 -15.28 0.64
N GLY A 183 -3.59 -15.88 1.69
CA GLY A 183 -3.72 -17.32 1.86
C GLY A 183 -2.41 -18.00 2.29
N ASN A 184 -2.53 -19.04 3.13
CA ASN A 184 -1.41 -19.84 3.64
C ASN A 184 -0.26 -18.98 4.18
N VAL A 185 -0.60 -18.08 5.10
CA VAL A 185 0.34 -17.21 5.81
C VAL A 185 0.57 -17.76 7.21
N SER A 186 1.82 -17.91 7.63
CA SER A 186 2.18 -18.26 9.01
C SER A 186 2.33 -17.05 9.91
N GLN A 187 2.76 -15.92 9.35
CA GLN A 187 3.00 -14.69 10.11
C GLN A 187 2.83 -13.45 9.23
N VAL A 188 2.22 -12.41 9.78
CA VAL A 188 2.20 -11.05 9.20
C VAL A 188 2.95 -10.10 10.14
N LEU A 189 3.80 -9.26 9.57
CA LEU A 189 4.69 -8.36 10.28
C LEU A 189 4.58 -6.93 9.77
N GLU A 190 4.43 -5.97 10.68
CA GLU A 190 4.54 -4.52 10.42
C GLU A 190 5.80 -3.99 11.11
N TRP A 191 6.66 -3.30 10.38
CA TRP A 191 7.86 -2.66 10.95
C TRP A 191 7.47 -1.45 11.79
N ILE A 192 8.05 -1.34 12.98
CA ILE A 192 7.89 -0.20 13.89
C ILE A 192 9.23 0.54 13.97
N PRO A 193 9.40 1.67 13.27
CA PRO A 193 10.63 2.45 13.32
C PRO A 193 11.04 2.89 14.73
N ALA A 194 10.07 3.33 15.55
CA ALA A 194 10.32 3.85 16.90
C ALA A 194 11.10 2.89 17.81
N ASN A 195 10.86 1.57 17.71
CA ASN A 195 11.53 0.57 18.54
C ASN A 195 12.47 -0.37 17.76
N GLN A 196 12.62 -0.14 16.45
CA GLN A 196 13.42 -0.99 15.54
C GLN A 196 13.02 -2.47 15.60
N GLY A 197 11.72 -2.74 15.67
CA GLY A 197 11.14 -4.08 15.79
C GLY A 197 9.89 -4.28 14.93
N TYR A 198 9.17 -5.38 15.17
CA TYR A 198 7.95 -5.70 14.43
C TYR A 198 6.75 -5.87 15.36
N LYS A 199 5.58 -5.38 14.92
CA LYS A 199 4.32 -5.99 15.31
C LYS A 199 4.16 -7.31 14.59
N THR A 200 3.53 -8.26 15.27
CA THR A 200 3.42 -9.63 14.76
C THR A 200 2.01 -10.16 14.97
N TRP A 201 1.46 -10.76 13.92
CA TRP A 201 0.24 -11.54 13.94
C TRP A 201 0.48 -12.96 13.41
N TYR A 202 0.03 -13.98 14.15
CA TYR A 202 0.07 -15.39 13.78
C TYR A 202 -1.35 -15.88 13.47
N PRO A 203 -1.80 -15.86 12.20
CA PRO A 203 -3.20 -16.08 11.85
C PRO A 203 -3.71 -17.52 12.11
N GLN A 204 -2.82 -18.52 12.10
CA GLN A 204 -3.21 -19.92 12.34
C GLN A 204 -3.51 -20.19 13.81
N ASP A 205 -2.69 -19.64 14.69
CA ASP A 205 -2.80 -19.83 16.14
C ASP A 205 -3.67 -18.74 16.80
N GLN A 206 -4.00 -17.68 16.05
CA GLN A 206 -4.65 -16.46 16.53
C GLN A 206 -3.86 -15.79 17.67
N GLU A 207 -2.54 -15.81 17.55
CA GLU A 207 -1.62 -15.25 18.53
C GLU A 207 -0.98 -13.93 18.05
N GLY A 208 -0.62 -13.07 19.00
CA GLY A 208 -0.04 -11.75 18.72
C GLY A 208 -1.08 -10.63 18.70
N GLU A 209 -0.76 -9.54 17.98
CA GLU A 209 -1.64 -8.37 17.83
C GLU A 209 -2.23 -8.37 16.42
N ASP A 210 -3.54 -8.54 16.27
CA ASP A 210 -4.22 -8.27 15.00
C ASP A 210 -4.29 -6.75 14.80
N PHE A 211 -3.26 -6.21 14.16
CA PHE A 211 -3.08 -4.77 14.03
C PHE A 211 -3.83 -4.20 12.81
N PRO A 212 -4.22 -2.91 12.85
CA PRO A 212 -4.81 -2.23 11.71
C PRO A 212 -3.79 -2.14 10.57
N ILE A 213 -4.22 -2.39 9.34
CA ILE A 213 -3.38 -2.17 8.16
C ILE A 213 -3.78 -0.89 7.44
N LYS A 214 -2.80 -0.30 6.79
CA LYS A 214 -2.87 0.91 5.97
C LYS A 214 -2.51 0.58 4.53
N ILE A 215 -3.25 1.19 3.64
CA ILE A 215 -3.00 1.17 2.20
C ILE A 215 -1.65 1.81 1.89
N GLY A 216 -0.90 1.22 0.96
CA GLY A 216 0.41 1.70 0.53
C GLY A 216 1.53 1.48 1.56
N TYR A 217 1.25 0.80 2.68
CA TYR A 217 2.28 0.50 3.69
C TYR A 217 2.94 -0.87 3.41
N PRO A 218 4.22 -1.02 3.74
CA PRO A 218 4.94 -2.27 3.58
C PRO A 218 4.61 -3.26 4.71
N TYR A 219 4.39 -4.52 4.33
CA TYR A 219 4.21 -5.64 5.27
C TYR A 219 5.13 -6.79 4.89
N ARG A 220 5.60 -7.51 5.90
CA ARG A 220 6.40 -8.71 5.74
C ARG A 220 5.58 -9.95 6.09
N PHE A 221 5.74 -11.01 5.32
CA PHE A 221 5.02 -12.27 5.46
C PHE A 221 5.98 -13.44 5.56
N CYS A 222 5.61 -14.44 6.35
CA CYS A 222 6.16 -15.79 6.30
C CYS A 222 5.11 -16.67 5.60
N LEU A 223 5.30 -16.94 4.31
CA LEU A 223 4.35 -17.68 3.48
C LEU A 223 4.63 -19.18 3.52
N LEU A 224 3.62 -19.95 3.89
CA LEU A 224 3.67 -21.41 3.90
C LEU A 224 3.51 -21.98 2.48
N SER A 225 3.78 -23.27 2.35
CA SER A 225 3.50 -24.00 1.12
C SER A 225 2.00 -24.02 0.80
N GLY A 226 1.69 -24.11 -0.50
CA GLY A 226 0.33 -23.94 -1.01
C GLY A 226 -0.16 -22.49 -0.95
N GLY A 227 -1.25 -22.20 -1.64
CA GLY A 227 -1.77 -20.83 -1.82
C GLY A 227 -1.34 -20.20 -3.14
N ASN A 228 -1.75 -18.96 -3.38
CA ASN A 228 -1.48 -18.26 -4.64
C ASN A 228 -0.02 -17.83 -4.75
N SER A 229 0.58 -18.00 -5.94
CA SER A 229 1.92 -17.48 -6.27
C SER A 229 1.90 -16.01 -6.73
N THR A 230 0.71 -15.40 -6.76
CA THR A 230 0.51 -14.01 -7.15
C THR A 230 -0.59 -13.41 -6.27
N TRP A 231 -0.43 -12.15 -5.86
CA TRP A 231 -1.41 -11.41 -5.06
C TRP A 231 -1.23 -9.89 -5.27
N PRO A 232 -2.27 -9.05 -5.21
CA PRO A 232 -3.70 -9.39 -5.11
C PRO A 232 -4.19 -10.22 -6.30
#